data_AF-A0A834JAJ7-F1
#
_entry.id   AF-A0A834JAJ7-F1
#
_cell.length_a   1.000
_cell.length_b   1.000
_cell.length_c   1.000
_cell.angle_alpha   90.00
_cell.angle_beta   90.00
_cell.angle_gamma   90.00
#
_symmetry.space_group_name_H-M   'P 1'
#
loop_
_entity.id
_entity.type
_entity.pdbx_description
1 polymer ?
#
loop_
_entity_poly.entity_id
_entity_poly.type
_entity_poly.pdbx_seq_one_letter_code
_entity_poly.pdbx_strand_id
1 'polypeptide(L)'
;MKYFRYVCVVCRPNTGLQLRQESLGELEKKYKKVSTEEAEPHWTQQYEASVDTCSHAYWRGNCKNVTLGMECEVGLRRRSYNVLAGSVLSVWSRVESVLAARSGHNSKMQVVRLRTDEGLKIVGTLIPKSCMETLRQALSSDAENTEELTF
;
A
#
# COMPACT_ATOMS: atom_id res chain seq x y z
N MET A 1 -22.34 -16.00 -38.44
CA MET A 1 -20.93 -15.83 -38.02
C MET A 1 -20.89 -15.59 -36.52
N LYS A 2 -20.40 -16.56 -35.73
CA LYS A 2 -20.24 -16.38 -34.27
C LYS A 2 -18.92 -15.66 -34.03
N TYR A 3 -18.97 -14.37 -33.71
CA TYR A 3 -17.81 -13.63 -33.20
C TYR A 3 -17.42 -14.24 -31.86
N PHE A 4 -16.35 -15.03 -31.82
CA PHE A 4 -15.75 -15.45 -30.56
C PHE A 4 -15.18 -14.20 -29.89
N ARG A 5 -15.91 -13.65 -28.90
CA ARG A 5 -15.39 -12.63 -28.00
C ARG A 5 -14.39 -13.32 -27.08
N TYR A 6 -13.12 -13.28 -27.45
CA TYR A 6 -12.05 -13.65 -26.53
C TYR A 6 -12.04 -12.68 -25.36
N VAL A 7 -12.14 -13.23 -24.16
CA VAL A 7 -12.08 -12.52 -22.90
C VAL A 7 -10.75 -12.86 -22.25
N CYS A 8 -9.98 -11.82 -21.95
CA CYS A 8 -8.62 -11.93 -21.45
C CYS A 8 -8.55 -11.39 -20.02
N VAL A 9 -7.68 -12.01 -19.22
CA VAL A 9 -7.29 -11.50 -17.91
C VAL A 9 -5.91 -10.86 -18.05
N VAL A 10 -5.75 -9.65 -17.53
CA VAL A 10 -4.51 -8.87 -17.70
C VAL A 10 -3.65 -9.02 -16.46
N CYS A 11 -2.37 -9.32 -16.64
CA CYS A 11 -1.38 -9.24 -15.57
C CYS A 11 -0.59 -7.93 -15.71
N ARG A 12 -0.31 -7.26 -14.59
CA ARG A 12 0.53 -6.05 -14.54
C ARG A 12 1.72 -6.28 -13.60
N PRO A 13 2.88 -5.66 -13.85
CA PRO A 13 4.04 -5.80 -12.98
C PRO A 13 3.74 -5.30 -11.56
N ASN A 14 2.95 -4.24 -11.41
CA ASN A 14 2.72 -3.61 -10.12
C ASN A 14 1.56 -4.21 -9.30
N THR A 15 0.58 -4.84 -9.93
CA THR A 15 -0.66 -5.32 -9.26
C THR A 15 -0.95 -6.80 -9.49
N GLY A 16 -0.11 -7.48 -10.27
CA GLY A 16 -0.32 -8.87 -10.65
C GLY A 16 -1.55 -9.06 -11.52
N LEU A 17 -2.23 -10.20 -11.31
CA LEU A 17 -3.40 -10.59 -12.07
C LEU A 17 -4.61 -9.71 -11.73
N GLN A 18 -5.14 -9.00 -12.71
CA GLN A 18 -6.31 -8.15 -12.55
C GLN A 18 -7.59 -9.00 -12.63
N LEU A 19 -8.48 -8.89 -11.65
CA LEU A 19 -9.78 -9.59 -11.67
C LEU A 19 -10.69 -9.12 -12.81
N ARG A 20 -10.50 -7.88 -13.27
CA ARG A 20 -11.27 -7.32 -14.38
C ARG A 20 -10.87 -8.00 -15.68
N GLN A 21 -11.87 -8.62 -16.30
CA GLN A 21 -11.75 -9.18 -17.63
C GLN A 21 -11.91 -8.09 -18.69
N GLU A 22 -11.07 -8.14 -19.73
CA GLU A 22 -11.15 -7.24 -20.89
C GLU A 22 -11.25 -8.06 -22.18
N SER A 23 -12.00 -7.58 -23.17
CA SER A 23 -12.05 -8.26 -24.47
C SER A 23 -10.75 -8.04 -25.24
N LEU A 24 -10.32 -9.04 -26.02
CA LEU A 24 -9.12 -8.95 -26.86
C LEU A 24 -9.12 -7.69 -27.74
N GLY A 25 -10.23 -7.35 -28.37
CA GLY A 25 -10.32 -6.16 -29.24
C GLY A 25 -10.16 -4.81 -28.51
N GLU A 26 -10.40 -4.74 -27.20
CA GLU A 26 -10.10 -3.54 -26.41
C GLU A 26 -8.63 -3.48 -26.00
N LEU A 27 -8.00 -4.64 -25.83
CA LEU A 27 -6.57 -4.72 -25.55
C LEU A 27 -5.75 -4.35 -26.80
N GLU A 28 -6.14 -4.83 -27.97
CA GLU A 28 -5.47 -4.50 -29.24
C GLU A 28 -5.52 -3.01 -29.60
N LYS A 29 -6.53 -2.27 -29.12
CA LYS A 29 -6.60 -0.81 -29.27
C LYS A 29 -5.66 -0.06 -28.33
N LYS A 30 -5.40 -0.62 -27.14
CA LYS A 30 -4.65 0.03 -26.06
C LYS A 30 -3.18 -0.37 -26.04
N TYR A 31 -2.85 -1.56 -26.56
CA TYR A 31 -1.54 -2.19 -26.43
C TYR A 31 -1.05 -2.69 -27.78
N LYS A 32 0.26 -2.57 -27.97
CA LYS A 32 0.99 -3.22 -29.04
C LYS A 32 1.48 -4.58 -28.54
N LYS A 33 1.23 -5.64 -29.30
CA LYS A 33 1.84 -6.95 -29.04
C LYS A 33 3.34 -6.87 -29.37
N VAL A 34 4.17 -7.28 -28.42
CA VAL A 34 5.63 -7.28 -28.51
C VAL A 34 6.16 -8.67 -28.15
N SER A 35 7.43 -8.94 -28.44
CA SER A 35 8.08 -10.17 -28.00
C SER A 35 8.39 -10.11 -26.49
N THR A 36 8.72 -11.26 -25.92
CA THR A 36 9.12 -11.38 -24.51
C THR A 36 10.38 -10.57 -24.20
N GLU A 37 11.33 -10.57 -25.13
CA GLU A 37 12.62 -9.89 -25.00
C GLU A 37 12.47 -8.37 -25.01
N GLU A 38 11.54 -7.84 -25.82
CA GLU A 38 11.21 -6.41 -25.85
C GLU A 38 10.42 -6.00 -24.59
N ALA A 39 9.57 -6.90 -24.06
CA ALA A 39 8.72 -6.61 -22.90
C ALA A 39 9.47 -6.63 -21.56
N GLU A 40 10.40 -7.57 -21.39
CA GLU A 40 11.11 -7.83 -20.13
C GLU A 40 11.74 -6.58 -19.48
N PRO A 41 12.54 -5.74 -20.17
CA PRO A 41 13.18 -4.59 -19.52
C PRO A 41 12.16 -3.58 -19.00
N HIS A 42 11.09 -3.32 -19.76
CA HIS A 42 10.04 -2.41 -19.36
C HIS A 42 9.20 -2.97 -18.21
N TRP A 43 8.95 -4.28 -18.23
CA TRP A 43 8.25 -4.97 -17.15
C TRP A 43 9.03 -4.89 -15.84
N THR A 44 10.32 -5.24 -15.89
CA THR A 44 11.21 -5.23 -14.72
C THR A 44 11.39 -3.82 -14.17
N GLN A 45 11.61 -2.82 -15.03
CA GLN A 45 11.69 -1.42 -14.61
C GLN A 45 10.42 -0.96 -13.87
N GLN A 46 9.25 -1.28 -14.42
CA GLN A 46 7.98 -0.92 -13.78
C GLN A 46 7.76 -1.70 -12.48
N TYR A 47 8.14 -2.98 -12.43
CA TYR A 47 8.05 -3.82 -11.25
C TYR A 47 8.90 -3.25 -10.11
N GLU A 48 10.16 -2.92 -10.38
CA GLU A 48 11.07 -2.33 -9.39
C GLU A 48 10.57 -0.97 -8.93
N ALA A 49 10.24 -0.06 -9.85
CA ALA A 49 9.74 1.27 -9.49
C ALA A 49 8.46 1.20 -8.65
N SER A 50 7.57 0.23 -8.90
CA SER A 50 6.31 0.12 -8.18
C SER A 50 6.44 -0.23 -6.69
N VAL A 51 7.65 -0.47 -6.17
CA VAL A 51 7.86 -0.69 -4.74
C VAL A 51 7.55 0.55 -3.90
N ASP A 52 7.85 1.74 -4.42
CA ASP A 52 7.73 3.03 -3.74
C ASP A 52 7.21 4.17 -4.64
N THR A 53 7.25 3.99 -5.97
CA THR A 53 6.86 5.00 -6.93
C THR A 53 5.44 4.73 -7.44
N CYS A 54 4.51 5.62 -7.08
CA CYS A 54 3.13 5.48 -7.53
C CYS A 54 3.02 5.57 -9.07
N SER A 55 1.98 4.94 -9.63
CA SER A 55 1.78 4.92 -11.08
C SER A 55 1.65 6.32 -11.69
N HIS A 56 1.16 7.32 -10.94
CA HIS A 56 1.13 8.71 -11.42
C HIS A 56 2.54 9.25 -11.67
N ALA A 57 3.43 9.10 -10.69
CA ALA A 57 4.81 9.55 -10.79
C ALA A 57 5.58 8.77 -11.87
N TYR A 58 5.38 7.45 -11.95
CA TYR A 58 6.02 6.62 -12.96
C TYR A 58 5.66 7.05 -14.39
N TRP A 59 4.36 7.22 -14.68
CA TRP A 59 3.90 7.52 -16.05
C TRP A 59 3.95 9.00 -16.43
N ARG A 60 3.80 9.92 -15.46
CA ARG A 60 3.70 11.37 -15.72
C ARG A 60 4.91 12.17 -15.21
N GLY A 61 5.84 11.54 -14.50
CA GLY A 61 6.97 12.20 -13.85
C GLY A 61 6.60 12.99 -12.59
N ASN A 62 5.32 13.11 -12.25
CA ASN A 62 4.86 13.80 -11.04
C ASN A 62 3.58 13.18 -10.47
N CYS A 63 3.35 13.39 -9.17
CA CYS A 63 2.12 13.02 -8.50
C CYS A 63 1.62 14.19 -7.65
N LYS A 64 0.42 14.68 -7.95
CA LYS A 64 -0.19 15.81 -7.24
C LYS A 64 -0.24 15.61 -5.72
N ASN A 65 -0.55 14.39 -5.26
CA ASN A 65 -0.57 14.08 -3.83
C ASN A 65 0.81 14.27 -3.21
N VAL A 66 1.84 13.67 -3.82
CA VAL A 66 3.23 13.78 -3.34
C VAL A 66 3.71 15.22 -3.37
N THR A 67 3.39 15.98 -4.44
CA THR A 67 3.71 17.41 -4.54
C THR A 67 3.06 18.25 -3.44
N LEU A 68 1.87 17.86 -2.97
CA LEU A 68 1.18 18.49 -1.83
C LEU A 68 1.65 17.94 -0.47
N GLY A 69 2.71 17.14 -0.43
CA GLY A 69 3.22 16.50 0.80
C GLY A 69 2.35 15.35 1.31
N MET A 70 1.43 14.84 0.49
CA MET A 70 0.59 13.69 0.82
C MET A 70 1.14 12.40 0.20
N GLU A 71 0.95 11.28 0.89
CA GLU A 71 1.34 9.98 0.35
C GLU A 71 0.39 9.53 -0.78
N CYS A 72 0.92 8.71 -1.70
CA CYS A 72 0.17 8.14 -2.80
C CYS A 72 0.51 6.66 -2.97
N GLU A 73 -0.44 5.79 -2.65
CA GLU A 73 -0.26 4.33 -2.77
C GLU A 73 -0.82 3.77 -4.09
N VAL A 74 -1.20 4.64 -5.02
CA VAL A 74 -1.84 4.24 -6.28
C VAL A 74 -0.85 3.46 -7.14
N GLY A 75 -1.15 2.18 -7.33
CA GLY A 75 -0.38 1.28 -8.18
C GLY A 75 0.99 0.91 -7.60
N LEU A 76 1.18 1.01 -6.28
CA LEU A 76 2.30 0.37 -5.60
C LEU A 76 2.07 -1.14 -5.48
N ARG A 77 3.13 -1.94 -5.64
CA ARG A 77 3.08 -3.39 -5.42
C ARG A 77 3.17 -3.78 -3.94
N ARG A 78 3.72 -2.90 -3.11
CA ARG A 78 3.83 -3.06 -1.66
C ARG A 78 3.00 -2.00 -0.96
N ARG A 79 2.25 -2.42 0.06
CA ARG A 79 1.60 -1.51 1.01
C ARG A 79 2.22 -1.69 2.38
N SER A 80 2.48 -0.58 3.05
CA SER A 80 3.07 -0.56 4.39
C SER A 80 2.03 -0.08 5.37
N TYR A 81 1.72 -0.92 6.35
CA TYR A 81 0.79 -0.61 7.43
C TYR A 81 1.58 -0.51 8.74
N ASN A 82 1.31 0.51 9.56
CA ASN A 82 1.85 0.56 10.91
C ASN A 82 0.83 -0.03 11.86
N VAL A 83 1.29 -0.90 12.74
CA VAL A 83 0.43 -1.54 13.72
C VAL A 83 1.04 -1.35 15.10
N LEU A 84 0.27 -0.77 16.01
CA LEU A 84 0.60 -0.74 17.42
C LEU A 84 0.12 -2.04 18.06
N ALA A 85 1.03 -2.85 18.60
CA ALA A 85 0.74 -4.14 19.23
C ALA A 85 1.29 -4.21 20.66
N GLY A 86 0.89 -5.25 21.41
CA GLY A 86 1.26 -5.42 22.82
C GLY A 86 0.14 -5.02 23.77
N SER A 87 0.47 -4.41 24.91
CA SER A 87 -0.50 -3.94 25.91
C SER A 87 -1.18 -2.63 25.49
N VAL A 88 -1.88 -2.63 24.35
CA VAL A 88 -2.52 -1.41 23.81
C VAL A 88 -3.62 -0.88 24.73
N LEU A 89 -4.26 -1.76 25.50
CA LEU A 89 -5.36 -1.38 26.41
C LEU A 89 -4.92 -0.40 27.51
N SER A 90 -3.68 -0.50 28.01
CA SER A 90 -3.19 0.40 29.06
C SER A 90 -2.93 1.82 28.55
N VAL A 91 -2.75 1.99 27.24
CA VAL A 91 -2.52 3.30 26.59
C VAL A 91 -3.67 3.72 25.68
N TRP A 92 -4.81 3.01 25.75
CA TRP A 92 -5.93 3.12 24.80
C TRP A 92 -6.42 4.56 24.64
N SER A 93 -6.71 5.24 25.76
CA SER A 93 -7.22 6.62 25.76
C SER A 93 -6.24 7.62 25.12
N ARG A 94 -4.93 7.39 25.28
CA ARG A 94 -3.88 8.23 24.69
C ARG A 94 -3.81 8.03 23.18
N VAL A 95 -3.84 6.77 22.73
CA VAL A 95 -3.89 6.43 21.29
C VAL A 95 -5.14 7.02 20.65
N GLU A 96 -6.30 6.86 21.29
CA GLU A 96 -7.57 7.42 20.83
C GLU A 96 -7.52 8.94 20.72
N SER A 97 -6.95 9.63 21.72
CA SER A 97 -6.77 11.09 21.69
C SER A 97 -5.92 11.55 20.50
N VAL A 98 -4.79 10.87 20.24
CA VAL A 98 -3.91 11.18 19.10
C VAL A 98 -4.61 10.95 17.76
N LEU A 99 -5.45 9.90 17.66
CA LEU A 99 -6.21 9.61 16.44
C LEU A 99 -7.40 10.56 16.26
N ALA A 100 -8.07 10.97 17.34
CA ALA A 100 -9.20 11.88 17.35
C ALA A 100 -8.81 13.32 16.95
N ALA A 101 -7.55 13.70 17.13
CA ALA A 101 -7.00 14.95 16.62
C ALA A 101 -7.07 15.07 15.08
N ARG A 102 -7.42 13.98 14.38
CA ARG A 102 -7.72 14.01 12.94
C ARG A 102 -9.22 14.01 12.65
N SER A 103 -9.59 14.83 11.67
CA SER A 103 -10.90 14.75 11.01
C SER A 103 -10.87 13.74 9.86
N GLY A 104 -11.76 12.74 9.86
CA GLY A 104 -11.95 11.81 8.72
C GLY A 104 -12.25 10.36 9.11
N HIS A 105 -12.37 9.47 8.11
CA HIS A 105 -12.69 8.03 8.31
C HIS A 105 -11.60 7.19 9.01
N ASN A 106 -10.41 7.76 9.24
CA ASN A 106 -9.27 7.08 9.88
C ASN A 106 -9.03 7.52 11.32
N SER A 107 -9.99 8.20 11.96
CA SER A 107 -9.88 8.66 13.36
C SER A 107 -10.32 7.60 14.38
N LYS A 108 -11.00 6.54 13.93
CA LYS A 108 -11.43 5.44 14.80
C LYS A 108 -10.33 4.40 14.93
N MET A 109 -10.09 3.92 16.15
CA MET A 109 -9.21 2.77 16.36
C MET A 109 -9.77 1.54 15.66
N GLN A 110 -8.93 0.88 14.86
CA GLN A 110 -9.28 -0.36 14.16
C GLN A 110 -8.36 -1.48 14.63
N VAL A 111 -8.95 -2.49 15.27
CA VAL A 111 -8.22 -3.70 15.68
C VAL A 111 -8.01 -4.59 14.46
N VAL A 112 -6.75 -4.95 14.22
CA VAL A 112 -6.33 -5.84 13.13
C VAL A 112 -5.65 -7.07 13.70
N ARG A 113 -5.85 -8.20 13.02
CA ARG A 113 -5.12 -9.43 13.25
C ARG A 113 -4.30 -9.74 12.01
N LEU A 114 -2.99 -9.86 12.18
CA LEU A 114 -2.05 -10.18 11.12
C LEU A 114 -1.32 -11.49 11.44
N ARG A 115 -0.93 -12.18 10.38
CA ARG A 115 -0.05 -13.34 10.41
C ARG A 115 1.11 -13.02 9.49
N THR A 116 2.34 -13.09 10.00
CA THR A 116 3.55 -12.93 9.18
C THR A 116 3.85 -14.22 8.43
N ASP A 117 4.74 -14.16 7.44
CA ASP A 117 5.14 -15.32 6.65
C ASP A 117 5.90 -16.36 7.50
N GLU A 118 6.59 -15.91 8.56
CA GLU A 118 7.22 -16.75 9.59
C GLU A 118 6.19 -17.37 10.55
N GLY A 119 4.89 -17.09 10.36
CA GLY A 119 3.80 -17.64 11.15
C GLY A 119 3.50 -16.90 12.46
N LEU A 120 4.17 -15.78 12.72
CA LEU A 120 3.90 -14.97 13.90
C LEU A 120 2.51 -14.33 13.79
N LYS A 121 1.68 -14.51 14.83
CA LYS A 121 0.35 -13.92 14.90
C LYS A 121 0.39 -12.70 15.79
N ILE A 122 0.02 -11.54 15.24
CA ILE A 122 -0.02 -10.27 15.97
C ILE A 122 -1.46 -9.75 15.97
N VAL A 123 -1.90 -9.28 17.12
CA VAL A 123 -3.13 -8.50 17.27
C VAL A 123 -2.72 -7.10 17.70
N GLY A 124 -3.22 -6.10 16.99
CA GLY A 124 -2.85 -4.71 17.25
C GLY A 124 -3.86 -3.73 16.66
N THR A 125 -3.54 -2.44 16.75
CA THR A 125 -4.36 -1.37 16.19
C THR A 125 -3.65 -0.74 15.00
N LEU A 126 -4.38 -0.52 13.91
CA LEU A 126 -3.86 0.16 12.73
C LEU A 126 -3.59 1.63 13.04
N ILE A 127 -2.36 2.09 12.81
CA ILE A 127 -1.94 3.47 13.03
C ILE A 127 -1.64 4.14 11.68
N PRO A 128 -2.37 5.20 11.30
CA PRO A 128 -2.03 6.01 10.13
C PRO A 128 -0.60 6.57 10.27
N LYS A 129 0.20 6.48 9.19
CA LYS A 129 1.61 6.93 9.17
C LYS A 129 1.80 8.35 9.70
N SER A 130 0.91 9.25 9.33
CA SER A 130 0.91 10.64 9.80
C SER A 130 0.79 10.85 11.31
N CYS A 131 0.22 9.88 12.03
CA CYS A 131 0.09 9.92 13.49
C CYS A 131 1.25 9.20 14.17
N MET A 132 2.10 8.50 13.41
CA MET A 132 3.15 7.65 13.94
C MET A 132 4.10 8.46 14.83
N GLU A 133 4.56 9.62 14.37
CA GLU A 133 5.51 10.44 15.12
C GLU A 133 4.90 10.99 16.41
N THR A 134 3.70 11.58 16.32
CA THR A 134 2.98 12.08 17.50
C THR A 134 2.67 10.97 18.50
N LEU A 135 2.28 9.79 18.00
CA LEU A 135 2.02 8.64 18.83
C LEU A 135 3.29 8.11 19.49
N ARG A 136 4.40 8.04 18.75
CA ARG A 136 5.70 7.64 19.28
C ARG A 136 6.12 8.57 20.42
N GLN A 137 6.05 9.89 20.21
CA GLN A 137 6.36 10.88 21.25
C GLN A 137 5.46 10.75 22.48
N ALA A 138 4.15 10.54 22.28
CA ALA A 138 3.24 10.30 23.37
C ALA A 138 3.65 9.04 24.15
N LEU A 139 3.80 7.90 23.49
CA LEU A 139 4.10 6.65 24.19
C LEU A 139 5.49 6.62 24.83
N SER A 140 6.48 7.30 24.24
CA SER A 140 7.84 7.40 24.80
C SER A 140 7.92 8.15 26.13
N SER A 141 6.93 8.97 26.51
CA SER A 141 6.95 9.65 27.81
C SER A 141 6.92 8.69 29.00
N ASP A 142 6.35 7.49 28.80
CA ASP A 142 6.13 6.50 29.85
C ASP A 142 7.05 5.28 29.67
N ALA A 143 7.92 5.31 28.65
CA ALA A 143 8.77 4.18 28.31
C ALA A 143 10.04 4.19 29.17
N GLU A 144 10.25 3.10 29.93
CA GLU A 144 11.51 2.88 30.65
C GLU A 144 12.68 2.58 29.69
N ASN A 145 12.38 2.00 28.52
CA ASN A 145 13.35 1.73 27.45
C ASN A 145 12.67 1.90 26.08
N THR A 146 13.38 2.51 25.13
CA THR A 146 12.96 2.64 23.73
C THR A 146 14.05 2.08 22.83
N GLU A 147 13.75 1.01 22.11
CA GLU A 147 14.65 0.39 21.13
C GLU A 147 14.05 0.52 19.73
N GLU A 148 14.87 0.89 18.75
CA GLU A 148 14.48 0.92 17.33
C GLU A 148 15.14 -0.24 16.61
N LEU A 149 14.32 -1.19 16.17
CA LEU A 149 14.76 -2.37 15.44
C LEU A 149 14.36 -2.21 13.97
N THR A 150 15.37 -2.17 13.10
CA THR A 150 15.17 -2.23 11.65
C THR A 150 15.30 -3.69 11.23
N PHE A 151 14.21 -4.26 10.73
CA PHE A 151 14.14 -5.63 10.21
C PHE A 151 14.27 -5.64 8.69
#